data_AF-A0A7S0Y8U8-F1
#
_entry.id   AF-A0A7S0Y8U8-F1
#
_cell.length_a   1.000
_cell.length_b   1.000
_cell.length_c   1.000
_cell.angle_alpha   90.00
_cell.angle_beta   90.00
_cell.angle_gamma   90.00
#
_symmetry.space_group_name_H-M   'P 1'
#
loop_
_entity.id
_entity.type
_entity.pdbx_description
1 polymer ?
#
loop_
_entity_poly.entity_id
_entity_poly.type
_entity_poly.pdbx_seq_one_letter_code
_entity_poly.pdbx_strand_id
1 'polypeptide(L)'
;NEYEFPTSKIANVQSQLQSLIEKNYYLNKSGRDAYRSYLLAYASHSHREIYNVHELDLQAVGLAFGFTTPPRVDLAFSARGDKRNVKRNNKNAKQKRLGSGHSFSASNPYGKREAGDKRQFSH
;
A
#
# COMPACT_ATOMS: atom_id res chain seq x y z
N ASN A 1 28.42 -21.15 20.42
CA ASN A 1 28.09 -20.16 21.47
C ASN A 1 26.59 -19.98 21.51
N GLU A 2 25.90 -20.82 22.27
CA GLU A 2 24.49 -20.58 22.60
C GLU A 2 24.45 -19.71 23.83
N TYR A 3 23.65 -18.65 23.78
CA TYR A 3 23.51 -17.68 24.86
C TYR A 3 22.20 -17.98 25.58
N GLU A 4 22.27 -18.53 26.79
CA GLU A 4 21.10 -18.84 27.61
C GLU A 4 20.77 -17.66 28.52
N PHE A 5 19.58 -17.08 28.35
CA PHE A 5 19.11 -15.99 29.20
C PHE A 5 18.36 -16.55 30.42
N PRO A 6 18.82 -16.28 31.66
CA PRO A 6 18.12 -16.72 32.85
C PRO A 6 16.76 -16.02 32.96
N THR A 7 15.69 -16.81 32.98
CA THR A 7 14.29 -16.34 33.03
C THR A 7 13.99 -15.49 34.25
N SER A 8 14.71 -15.69 35.36
CA SER A 8 14.60 -14.90 36.59
C SER A 8 15.01 -13.44 36.44
N LYS A 9 15.78 -13.10 35.39
CA LYS A 9 16.20 -11.72 35.11
C LYS A 9 15.32 -11.02 34.08
N ILE A 10 14.30 -11.69 33.56
CA ILE A 10 13.36 -11.12 32.59
C ILE A 10 12.27 -10.38 33.36
N ALA A 11 12.35 -9.06 33.39
CA ALA A 11 11.33 -8.23 34.00
C ALA A 11 10.03 -8.28 33.16
N ASN A 12 8.89 -8.45 33.83
CA ASN A 12 7.58 -8.34 33.19
C ASN A 12 7.22 -6.87 32.95
N VAL A 13 7.63 -6.33 31.81
CA VAL A 13 7.45 -4.92 31.43
C VAL A 13 6.24 -4.69 30.51
N GLN A 14 5.50 -5.74 30.16
CA GLN A 14 4.46 -5.67 29.13
C GLN A 14 3.37 -4.63 29.47
N SER A 15 2.82 -4.69 30.69
CA SER A 15 1.76 -3.78 31.13
C SER A 15 2.21 -2.33 31.21
N GLN A 16 3.48 -2.10 31.57
CA GLN A 16 4.09 -0.78 31.68
C GLN A 16 4.28 -0.16 30.30
N LEU A 17 4.78 -0.94 29.34
CA LEU A 17 4.93 -0.51 27.94
C LEU A 17 3.58 -0.20 27.30
N GLN A 18 2.59 -1.07 27.50
CA GLN A 18 1.22 -0.84 27.01
C GLN A 18 0.65 0.46 27.58
N SER A 19 0.74 0.68 28.90
CA SER A 19 0.25 1.92 29.52
C SER A 19 1.00 3.16 29.01
N LEU A 20 2.31 3.06 28.74
CA LEU A 20 3.11 4.19 28.26
C LEU A 20 2.69 4.59 26.84
N ILE A 21 2.51 3.60 25.96
CA ILE A 21 2.10 3.80 24.56
C ILE A 21 0.65 4.27 24.48
N GLU A 22 -0.22 3.81 25.38
CA GLU A 22 -1.62 4.27 25.42
C GLU A 22 -1.72 5.74 25.87
N LYS A 23 -1.00 6.13 26.92
CA LYS A 23 -1.09 7.48 27.50
C LYS A 23 -0.37 8.54 26.66
N ASN A 24 0.72 8.19 25.98
CA ASN A 24 1.51 9.15 25.21
C ASN A 24 1.05 9.21 23.76
N TYR A 25 0.45 10.34 23.37
CA TYR A 25 -0.04 10.55 22.00
C TYR A 25 1.02 10.34 20.91
N TYR A 26 2.24 10.84 21.10
CA TYR A 26 3.30 10.73 20.08
C TYR A 26 3.82 9.30 19.95
N LEU A 27 3.98 8.59 21.06
CA LEU A 27 4.35 7.17 21.03
C LEU A 27 3.24 6.32 20.42
N ASN A 28 1.98 6.59 20.78
CA ASN A 28 0.84 5.91 20.21
C ASN A 28 0.75 6.10 18.69
N LYS A 29 0.94 7.33 18.21
CA LYS A 29 0.95 7.66 16.79
C LYS A 29 2.11 6.97 16.06
N SER A 30 3.33 7.10 16.60
CA SER A 30 4.53 6.46 16.05
C SER A 30 4.39 4.93 16.00
N GLY A 31 3.85 4.32 17.05
CA GLY A 31 3.60 2.88 17.08
C GLY A 31 2.60 2.43 16.02
N ARG A 32 1.55 3.22 15.76
CA ARG A 32 0.56 2.92 14.70
C ARG A 32 1.21 2.97 13.31
N ASP A 33 2.07 3.97 13.08
CA ASP A 33 2.83 4.09 11.84
C ASP A 33 3.84 2.94 11.68
N ALA A 34 4.50 2.52 12.76
CA ALA A 34 5.42 1.38 12.78
C ALA A 34 4.69 0.04 12.54
N TYR A 35 3.54 -0.17 13.16
CA TYR A 35 2.69 -1.34 12.91
C TYR A 35 2.24 -1.40 11.45
N ARG A 36 1.85 -0.25 10.87
CA ARG A 36 1.52 -0.15 9.44
C ARG A 36 2.72 -0.50 8.55
N SER A 37 3.89 0.06 8.82
CA SER A 37 5.08 -0.18 7.98
C SER A 37 5.55 -1.63 8.06
N TYR A 38 5.42 -2.28 9.22
CA TYR A 38 5.69 -3.70 9.41
C TYR A 38 4.79 -4.57 8.51
N LEU A 39 3.47 -4.33 8.52
CA LEU A 39 2.53 -5.07 7.67
C LEU A 39 2.78 -4.82 6.17
N LEU A 40 3.14 -3.59 5.79
CA LEU A 40 3.52 -3.26 4.42
C LEU A 40 4.83 -3.95 3.99
N ALA A 41 5.79 -4.11 4.91
CA ALA A 41 7.03 -4.83 4.63
C ALA A 41 6.75 -6.30 4.32
N TYR A 42 5.90 -6.96 5.10
CA TYR A 42 5.43 -8.32 4.79
C TYR A 42 4.68 -8.37 3.44
N ALA A 43 3.79 -7.41 3.18
CA ALA A 43 3.02 -7.37 1.93
C ALA A 43 3.88 -7.18 0.67
N SER A 44 4.98 -6.43 0.78
CA SER A 44 5.89 -6.13 -0.33
C SER A 44 7.05 -7.12 -0.46
N HIS A 45 7.19 -8.05 0.47
CA HIS A 45 8.29 -9.01 0.48
C HIS A 45 8.18 -10.04 -0.66
N SER A 46 9.32 -10.43 -1.23
CA SER A 46 9.38 -11.37 -2.37
C SER A 46 9.07 -12.80 -1.95
N HIS A 47 9.56 -13.24 -0.78
CA HIS A 47 9.37 -14.60 -0.25
C HIS A 47 8.05 -14.73 0.52
N ARG A 48 6.94 -14.80 -0.20
CA ARG A 48 5.59 -14.84 0.38
C ARG A 48 5.29 -16.09 1.20
N GLU A 49 6.01 -17.18 0.97
CA GLU A 49 5.89 -18.42 1.73
C GLU A 49 6.32 -18.26 3.19
N ILE A 50 7.27 -17.36 3.45
CA ILE A 50 7.80 -17.09 4.80
C ILE A 50 7.16 -15.81 5.36
N TYR A 51 6.96 -14.80 4.51
CA TYR A 51 6.44 -13.48 4.89
C TYR A 51 5.01 -13.29 4.39
N ASN A 52 4.09 -14.11 4.88
CA ASN A 52 2.68 -14.07 4.52
C ASN A 52 1.87 -13.18 5.48
N VAL A 53 1.30 -12.06 4.99
CA VAL A 53 0.44 -11.19 5.80
C VAL A 53 -0.88 -11.88 6.20
N HIS A 54 -1.36 -12.83 5.39
CA HIS A 54 -2.64 -13.48 5.63
C HIS A 54 -2.60 -14.53 6.75
N GLU A 55 -1.43 -15.09 7.01
CA GLU A 55 -1.18 -16.07 8.09
C GLU A 55 -0.59 -15.41 9.35
N LEU A 56 -0.36 -14.10 9.32
CA LEU A 56 0.22 -13.35 10.42
C LEU A 56 -0.82 -13.11 11.53
N ASP A 57 -0.47 -13.47 12.76
CA ASP A 57 -1.29 -13.15 13.94
C ASP A 57 -1.21 -11.66 14.28
N LEU A 58 -2.20 -10.90 13.82
CA LEU A 58 -2.30 -9.46 14.05
C LEU A 58 -2.44 -9.10 15.54
N GLN A 59 -2.97 -10.00 16.38
CA GLN A 59 -3.13 -9.74 17.81
C GLN A 59 -1.79 -9.82 18.52
N ALA A 60 -1.00 -10.87 18.26
CA ALA A 60 0.35 -10.99 18.78
C ALA A 60 1.28 -9.87 18.29
N VAL A 61 1.17 -9.49 17.01
CA VAL A 61 1.94 -8.36 16.47
C VAL A 61 1.51 -7.06 17.15
N GLY A 62 0.20 -6.82 17.33
CA GLY A 62 -0.30 -5.67 18.08
C GLY A 62 0.31 -5.55 19.48
N LEU A 63 0.36 -6.67 20.21
CA LEU A 63 0.98 -6.75 21.53
C LEU A 63 2.48 -6.44 21.53
N ALA A 64 3.22 -6.87 20.49
CA ALA A 64 4.64 -6.58 20.34
C ALA A 64 4.93 -5.10 20.12
N PHE A 65 4.01 -4.38 19.48
CA PHE A 65 4.06 -2.91 19.35
C PHE A 65 3.47 -2.18 20.56
N GLY A 66 3.08 -2.91 21.62
CA GLY A 66 2.54 -2.36 22.86
C GLY A 66 1.08 -1.89 22.75
N PHE A 67 0.34 -2.36 21.76
CA PHE A 67 -1.10 -2.16 21.67
C PHE A 67 -1.86 -3.28 22.36
N THR A 68 -2.88 -2.93 23.14
CA THR A 68 -3.82 -3.90 23.73
C THR A 68 -4.79 -4.46 22.70
N THR A 69 -5.20 -3.61 21.76
CA THR A 69 -6.07 -3.97 20.62
C THR A 69 -5.32 -3.59 19.33
N PRO A 70 -5.18 -4.51 18.36
CA PRO A 70 -4.47 -4.21 17.13
C PRO A 70 -5.13 -3.02 16.41
N PRO A 71 -4.37 -1.96 16.08
CA PRO A 71 -4.94 -0.79 15.45
C PRO A 71 -5.42 -1.14 14.04
N ARG A 72 -6.60 -0.61 13.67
CA ARG A 72 -7.10 -0.75 12.30
C ARG A 72 -6.22 0.09 11.37
N VAL A 73 -5.64 -0.55 10.37
CA VAL A 73 -4.76 0.09 9.40
C VAL A 73 -5.24 -0.21 8.00
N ASP A 74 -5.39 0.85 7.19
CA ASP A 74 -5.69 0.73 5.78
C ASP A 74 -4.42 0.35 5.02
N LEU A 75 -4.32 -0.94 4.71
CA LEU A 75 -3.29 -1.51 3.87
C LEU A 75 -3.78 -1.50 2.43
N ALA A 76 -3.22 -0.61 1.63
CA ALA A 76 -3.40 -0.65 0.19
C ALA A 76 -2.58 -1.84 -0.34
N PHE A 77 -3.10 -3.05 -0.17
CA PHE A 77 -2.54 -4.25 -0.78
C PHE A 77 -2.61 -4.04 -2.29
N SER A 78 -1.48 -3.65 -2.88
CA SER A 78 -1.36 -3.75 -4.32
C SER A 78 -1.45 -5.24 -4.62
N ALA A 79 -2.61 -5.69 -5.10
CA ALA A 79 -2.79 -6.98 -5.76
C ALA A 79 -2.01 -6.99 -7.10
N ARG A 80 -0.71 -6.65 -7.03
CA ARG A 80 0.34 -6.91 -8.01
C ARG A 80 0.99 -8.27 -7.74
N GLY A 81 0.36 -9.11 -6.91
CA GLY A 81 0.24 -10.52 -7.27
C GLY A 81 -0.49 -10.60 -8.61
N ASP A 82 0.28 -10.67 -9.69
CA ASP A 82 -0.17 -11.04 -11.02
C ASP A 82 -1.25 -10.17 -11.70
N LYS A 83 -0.96 -8.88 -11.90
CA LYS A 83 -1.63 -8.07 -12.94
C LYS A 83 -0.69 -7.67 -14.06
N ARG A 84 0.35 -8.47 -14.32
CA ARG A 84 1.12 -8.36 -15.58
C ARG A 84 0.29 -8.77 -16.80
N ASN A 85 -0.93 -9.29 -16.61
CA ASN A 85 -1.80 -9.73 -17.71
C ASN A 85 -3.13 -8.96 -17.93
N VAL A 86 -3.45 -7.88 -17.20
CA VAL A 86 -4.80 -7.25 -17.29
C VAL A 86 -4.87 -5.94 -18.10
N LYS A 87 -3.79 -5.47 -18.74
CA LYS A 87 -3.89 -4.32 -19.69
C LYS A 87 -3.05 -4.45 -20.96
N ARG A 88 -3.12 -5.60 -21.63
CA ARG A 88 -2.73 -5.71 -23.06
C ARG A 88 -3.89 -6.00 -24.03
N ASN A 89 -5.12 -6.16 -23.53
CA ASN A 89 -6.32 -6.37 -24.37
C ASN A 89 -7.35 -5.23 -24.25
N ASN A 90 -6.92 -3.97 -24.40
CA ASN A 90 -7.86 -2.90 -24.70
C ASN A 90 -7.46 -2.17 -25.98
N LYS A 91 -7.59 -2.89 -27.11
CA LYS A 91 -7.49 -2.32 -28.46
C LYS A 91 -8.65 -1.36 -28.80
N ASN A 92 -9.61 -1.13 -27.89
CA ASN A 92 -10.80 -0.30 -28.14
C ASN A 92 -11.00 0.86 -27.13
N ALA A 93 -9.98 1.26 -26.36
CA ALA A 93 -10.05 2.45 -25.50
C ALA A 93 -9.60 3.75 -26.19
N LYS A 94 -9.77 3.85 -27.52
CA LYS A 94 -9.42 5.05 -28.30
C LYS A 94 -10.65 5.88 -28.68
N GLN A 95 -11.64 5.98 -27.81
CA GLN A 95 -12.84 6.78 -28.07
C GLN A 95 -13.48 7.19 -26.75
N LYS A 96 -12.88 8.17 -26.05
CA LYS A 96 -13.55 9.08 -25.07
C LYS A 96 -12.54 10.02 -24.40
N ARG A 97 -11.60 10.56 -25.17
CA ARG A 97 -11.05 11.87 -24.84
C ARG A 97 -11.79 12.85 -25.72
N LEU A 98 -12.55 13.75 -25.11
CA LEU A 98 -13.19 14.88 -25.79
C LEU A 98 -12.11 15.58 -26.62
N GLY A 99 -12.07 15.24 -27.91
CA GLY A 99 -10.96 15.55 -28.77
C GLY A 99 -11.15 16.94 -29.33
N SER A 100 -10.28 17.87 -28.90
CA SER A 100 -9.91 19.03 -29.70
C SER A 100 -9.65 18.54 -31.14
N GLY A 101 -10.21 19.23 -32.14
CA GLY A 101 -10.20 18.81 -33.56
C GLY A 101 -8.81 18.62 -34.19
N HIS A 102 -7.75 18.82 -33.41
CA HIS A 102 -6.36 18.59 -33.76
C HIS A 102 -5.82 17.35 -33.03
N SER A 103 -6.14 16.15 -33.53
CA SER A 103 -5.49 14.94 -33.01
C SER A 103 -4.16 14.73 -33.72
N PHE A 104 -3.06 15.07 -33.05
CA PHE A 104 -1.72 14.72 -33.50
C PHE A 104 -1.54 13.19 -33.44
N SER A 105 -1.12 12.60 -34.55
CA SER A 105 -0.83 11.17 -34.65
C SER A 105 0.34 10.91 -35.60
N ALA A 106 0.89 9.70 -35.61
CA ALA A 106 1.99 9.34 -36.51
C ALA A 106 1.63 9.56 -38.00
N SER A 107 0.35 9.42 -38.36
CA SER A 107 -0.15 9.67 -39.71
C SER A 107 -0.69 11.09 -39.93
N ASN A 108 -0.86 11.89 -38.87
CA ASN A 108 -1.22 13.31 -38.91
C ASN A 108 -0.30 14.10 -37.97
N PRO A 109 1.00 14.22 -38.32
CA PRO A 109 2.02 14.81 -37.44
C PRO A 109 1.79 16.31 -37.20
N TYR A 110 1.03 16.97 -38.07
CA TYR A 110 0.70 18.39 -37.97
C TYR A 110 -0.70 18.65 -37.40
N GLY A 111 -1.44 17.61 -36.98
CA GLY A 111 -2.74 17.78 -36.34
C GLY A 111 -3.73 18.57 -37.19
N LYS A 112 -3.70 18.39 -38.52
CA LYS A 112 -4.63 19.05 -39.43
C LYS A 112 -6.06 18.60 -39.13
N ARG A 113 -7.00 19.55 -39.13
CA ARG A 113 -8.42 19.25 -38.97
C ARG A 113 -8.95 18.55 -40.22
N GLU A 114 -9.88 17.64 -40.02
CA GLU A 114 -10.62 17.01 -41.12
C GLU A 114 -11.52 18.05 -41.82
N ALA A 115 -11.66 17.97 -43.15
CA ALA A 115 -12.37 18.97 -43.94
C ALA A 115 -13.88 19.10 -43.59
N GLY A 116 -14.46 18.08 -42.96
CA GLY A 116 -15.84 18.09 -42.45
C GLY A 116 -15.99 18.58 -41.01
N ASP A 117 -14.91 18.96 -40.33
CA ASP A 117 -14.95 19.37 -38.92
C ASP A 117 -15.47 20.81 -38.77
N LYS A 118 -16.75 20.95 -38.42
CA LYS A 118 -17.43 22.24 -38.22
C LYS A 118 -17.28 22.82 -36.81
N ARG A 119 -16.48 22.20 -35.93
CA ARG A 119 -16.30 22.67 -34.55
C ARG A 119 -15.44 23.92 -34.55
N GLN A 120 -16.01 25.06 -34.14
CA GLN A 120 -15.33 26.34 -34.22
C GLN A 120 -14.43 26.61 -33.00
N PHE A 121 -14.82 26.28 -31.78
CA PHE A 121 -13.95 26.40 -30.59
C PHE A 121 -14.39 25.42 -29.50
N SER A 122 -13.44 24.76 -28.84
CA SER A 122 -13.66 24.10 -27.55
C SER A 122 -12.85 24.87 -26.50
N HIS A 123 -13.51 25.37 -25.45
CA HIS A 123 -12.85 26.03 -24.33
C HIS A 123 -11.97 25.05 -23.54
#